data_AF-A0AAV9INW0-F1
#
_entry.id   AF-A0AAV9INW0-F1
#
_cell.length_a   1.000
_cell.length_b   1.000
_cell.length_c   1.000
_cell.angle_alpha   90.00
_cell.angle_beta   90.00
_cell.angle_gamma   90.00
#
_symmetry.space_group_name_H-M   'P 1'
#
loop_
_entity.id
_entity.type
_entity.pdbx_description
1 polymer ?
#
loop_
_entity_poly.entity_id
_entity_poly.type
_entity_poly.pdbx_seq_one_letter_code
_entity_poly.pdbx_strand_id
1 'polypeptide(L)'
;MDWLGNMRRSGCLFASPKGLYWRRFFSTEYDYTGGTGRESTGLSASEQEAREKVIRLYRYALSSVKDIRKHYRLNESKEDIAACIRDLFERHRHVQDRKLIDMLVFKGRQDIDEVRAQWKGRHQVLNYLRAFEEKKIKERAQLVMEQHVRDDDEFRHVPNAILAANISHWKKNKLIPEDISTPKQFRRWKEEEEEKFAQFAVESGLFTREELQLNKQYSKQNNCGIM
;
A
#
# COMPACT_ATOMS: atom_id res chain seq x y z
N MET A 1 64.97 37.60 -33.82
CA MET A 1 64.12 37.89 -32.64
C MET A 1 63.02 38.86 -33.03
N ASP A 2 61.78 38.49 -33.22
CA ASP A 2 61.13 37.26 -33.68
C ASP A 2 59.66 37.67 -33.83
N TRP A 3 59.13 37.48 -35.03
CA TRP A 3 57.71 37.21 -35.34
C TRP A 3 56.62 38.22 -34.89
N LEU A 4 56.30 39.12 -35.83
CA LEU A 4 54.96 39.38 -36.40
C LEU A 4 53.82 38.52 -35.79
N GLY A 5 52.62 38.99 -35.49
CA GLY A 5 51.88 40.13 -36.01
C GLY A 5 50.38 39.86 -35.83
N ASN A 6 49.67 40.95 -35.63
CA ASN A 6 48.22 41.15 -35.54
C ASN A 6 47.39 40.38 -36.60
N MET A 7 46.27 39.73 -36.22
CA MET A 7 45.15 39.54 -37.15
C MET A 7 43.79 39.30 -36.46
N ARG A 8 42.85 40.19 -36.80
CA ARG A 8 41.41 40.06 -36.61
C ARG A 8 40.84 38.87 -37.40
N ARG A 9 39.67 38.41 -36.92
CA ARG A 9 38.65 37.56 -37.57
C ARG A 9 39.06 36.10 -37.76
N SER A 10 38.22 35.20 -37.27
CA SER A 10 37.30 34.42 -38.13
C SER A 10 36.76 33.24 -37.33
N GLY A 11 35.44 33.01 -37.42
CA GLY A 11 34.89 31.71 -37.10
C GLY A 11 35.60 30.65 -37.94
N CYS A 12 36.02 29.58 -37.28
CA CYS A 12 36.52 28.40 -37.98
C CYS A 12 35.35 27.73 -38.70
N LEU A 13 35.15 28.08 -39.97
CA LEU A 13 34.52 27.22 -40.96
C LEU A 13 35.45 26.02 -41.17
N PHE A 14 35.13 24.89 -40.54
CA PHE A 14 35.72 23.61 -40.93
C PHE A 14 34.95 23.11 -42.15
N ALA A 15 35.53 23.30 -43.34
CA ALA A 15 35.06 22.63 -44.56
C ALA A 15 35.54 21.17 -44.52
N SER A 16 34.62 20.24 -44.23
CA SER A 16 34.83 18.80 -44.46
C SER A 16 34.12 18.40 -45.74
N PRO A 17 34.83 17.85 -46.74
CA PRO A 17 34.20 17.27 -47.91
C PRO A 17 33.62 15.91 -47.53
N LYS A 18 32.31 15.76 -47.71
CA LYS A 18 31.45 14.56 -47.54
C LYS A 18 30.61 14.54 -46.25
N GLY A 19 29.32 14.80 -46.43
CA GLY A 19 28.24 14.31 -45.56
C GLY A 19 27.78 15.27 -44.46
N LEU A 20 26.50 15.65 -44.52
CA LEU A 20 25.77 16.34 -43.45
C LEU A 20 25.72 15.47 -42.19
N TYR A 21 26.63 15.71 -41.25
CA TYR A 21 26.49 15.20 -39.88
C TYR A 21 25.87 16.29 -39.01
N TRP A 22 24.68 16.02 -38.50
CA TRP A 22 24.09 16.78 -37.41
C TRP A 22 24.95 16.60 -36.16
N ARG A 23 25.91 17.51 -35.91
CA ARG A 23 26.50 17.64 -34.57
C ARG A 23 25.42 18.21 -33.65
N ARG A 24 24.71 17.30 -32.97
CA ARG A 24 23.90 17.65 -31.80
C ARG A 24 24.87 18.24 -30.77
N PHE A 25 24.77 19.55 -30.57
CA PHE A 25 25.47 20.28 -29.51
C PHE A 25 25.03 19.66 -28.18
N PHE A 26 25.85 18.78 -27.61
CA PHE A 26 25.68 18.34 -26.23
C PHE A 26 26.25 19.46 -25.37
N SER A 27 25.39 20.39 -24.96
CA SER A 27 25.71 21.22 -23.80
C SER A 27 25.70 20.28 -22.60
N THR A 28 26.88 19.99 -22.06
CA THR A 28 27.07 19.33 -20.76
C THR A 28 26.99 20.40 -19.67
N GLU A 29 25.86 21.11 -19.62
CA GLU A 29 25.55 21.97 -18.49
C GLU A 29 24.87 21.09 -17.44
N TYR A 30 25.53 20.94 -16.29
CA TYR A 30 24.96 20.26 -15.14
C TYR A 30 23.89 21.18 -14.53
N ASP A 31 22.62 20.94 -14.86
CA ASP A 31 21.53 21.52 -14.10
C ASP A 31 21.58 20.99 -12.65
N TYR A 32 21.15 21.80 -11.69
CA TYR A 32 21.17 21.52 -10.24
C TYR A 32 20.45 20.23 -9.80
N THR A 33 19.81 19.51 -10.73
CA THR A 33 19.11 18.23 -10.55
C THR A 33 19.94 17.02 -10.97
N GLY A 34 21.19 17.20 -11.43
CA GLY A 34 22.14 16.11 -11.67
C GLY A 34 21.84 15.20 -12.87
N GLY A 35 20.85 15.55 -13.70
CA GLY A 35 20.49 14.80 -14.90
C GLY A 35 21.22 15.29 -16.15
N THR A 36 21.60 14.37 -17.04
CA THR A 36 21.95 14.76 -18.42
C THR A 36 20.71 15.39 -19.07
N GLY A 37 20.86 16.46 -19.87
CA GLY A 37 19.76 17.34 -20.34
C GLY A 37 18.61 16.68 -21.12
N ARG A 38 18.59 15.35 -21.26
CA ARG A 38 17.44 14.56 -21.74
C ARG A 38 16.47 14.15 -20.62
N GLU A 39 16.93 14.14 -19.38
CA GLU A 39 16.20 13.71 -18.16
C GLU A 39 15.95 14.85 -17.16
N SER A 40 16.58 16.00 -17.36
CA SER A 40 16.24 17.25 -16.67
C SER A 40 14.81 17.63 -17.02
N THR A 41 13.85 17.18 -16.22
CA THR A 41 12.45 17.60 -16.35
C THR A 41 12.36 19.04 -15.88
N GLY A 42 12.35 19.98 -16.83
CA GLY A 42 12.02 21.37 -16.53
C GLY A 42 10.71 21.44 -15.73
N LEU A 43 10.66 22.38 -14.79
CA LEU A 43 9.45 22.64 -14.01
C LEU A 43 8.27 22.90 -14.95
N SER A 44 7.15 22.25 -14.70
CA SER A 44 5.94 22.41 -15.48
C SER A 44 5.47 23.86 -15.40
N ALA A 45 5.02 24.42 -16.52
CA ALA A 45 4.47 25.77 -16.59
C ALA A 45 2.97 25.81 -16.28
N SER A 46 2.28 24.68 -16.47
CA SER A 46 0.83 24.49 -16.28
C SER A 46 0.54 23.16 -15.56
N GLU A 47 -0.62 23.05 -14.93
CA GLU A 47 -1.13 21.80 -14.36
C GLU A 47 -1.35 20.72 -15.43
N GLN A 48 -1.78 21.13 -16.63
CA GLN A 48 -1.97 20.23 -17.77
C GLN A 48 -0.67 19.54 -18.16
N GLU A 49 0.43 20.29 -18.22
CA GLU A 49 1.76 19.75 -18.54
C GLU A 49 2.24 18.76 -17.46
N ALA A 50 2.03 19.09 -16.19
CA ALA A 50 2.36 18.20 -15.08
C ALA A 50 1.55 16.89 -15.16
N ARG A 51 0.25 16.98 -15.48
CA ARG A 51 -0.62 15.82 -15.69
C ARG A 51 -0.15 14.94 -16.85
N GLU A 52 0.26 15.54 -17.96
CA GLU A 52 0.82 14.81 -19.11
C GLU A 52 2.11 14.07 -18.74
N LYS A 53 3.00 14.69 -17.95
CA LYS A 53 4.21 14.06 -17.43
C LYS A 53 3.89 12.85 -16.55
N VAL A 54 2.92 12.96 -15.65
CA VAL A 54 2.44 11.84 -14.82
C VAL A 54 1.89 10.70 -15.68
N ILE A 55 1.05 11.00 -16.68
CA ILE A 55 0.48 9.99 -17.58
C ILE A 55 1.57 9.30 -18.40
N ARG A 56 2.57 10.05 -18.87
CA ARG A 56 3.72 9.52 -19.60
C ARG A 56 4.53 8.57 -18.73
N LEU A 57 4.79 8.94 -17.48
CA LEU A 57 5.47 8.10 -16.51
C LEU A 57 4.67 6.83 -16.21
N TYR A 58 3.36 6.94 -15.99
CA TYR A 58 2.49 5.80 -15.72
C TYR A 58 2.50 4.78 -16.86
N ARG A 59 2.39 5.25 -18.12
CA ARG A 59 2.50 4.38 -19.31
C ARG A 59 3.87 3.73 -19.42
N TYR A 60 4.94 4.48 -19.12
CA TYR A 60 6.30 3.96 -19.10
C TYR A 60 6.48 2.85 -18.05
N ALA A 61 5.92 3.04 -16.85
CA ALA A 61 5.92 2.05 -15.79
C ALA A 61 5.20 0.76 -16.21
N LEU A 62 3.98 0.88 -16.74
CA LEU A 62 3.18 -0.27 -17.19
C LEU A 62 3.86 -1.04 -18.33
N SER A 63 4.49 -0.35 -19.27
CA SER A 63 5.25 -1.00 -20.35
C SER A 63 6.44 -1.80 -19.83
N SER A 64 7.04 -1.36 -18.72
CA SER A 64 8.23 -1.98 -18.13
C SER A 64 7.91 -3.26 -17.32
N VAL A 65 6.64 -3.50 -16.97
CA VAL A 65 6.21 -4.64 -16.12
C VAL A 65 6.68 -5.99 -16.64
N LYS A 66 6.59 -6.23 -17.95
CA LYS A 66 7.02 -7.50 -18.57
C LYS A 66 8.51 -7.75 -18.35
N ASP A 67 9.32 -6.71 -18.52
CA ASP A 67 10.77 -6.77 -18.39
C ASP A 67 11.15 -6.96 -16.91
N ILE A 68 10.54 -6.17 -16.01
CA ILE A 68 10.75 -6.30 -14.55
C ILE A 68 10.45 -7.72 -14.08
N ARG A 69 9.29 -8.28 -14.44
CA ARG A 69 8.93 -9.66 -14.07
C ARG A 69 9.98 -10.68 -14.54
N LYS A 70 10.48 -10.53 -15.77
CA LYS A 70 11.49 -11.42 -16.36
C LYS A 70 12.86 -11.26 -15.67
N HIS A 71 13.33 -10.04 -15.51
CA HIS A 71 14.64 -9.72 -14.94
C HIS A 71 14.78 -10.16 -13.48
N TYR A 72 13.74 -9.98 -12.68
CA TYR A 72 13.74 -10.32 -11.25
C TYR A 72 13.16 -11.71 -10.95
N ARG A 73 12.72 -12.46 -11.97
CA ARG A 73 12.09 -13.79 -11.84
C ARG A 73 10.99 -13.79 -10.78
N LEU A 74 10.05 -12.85 -10.92
CA LEU A 74 8.93 -12.70 -9.99
C LEU A 74 7.85 -13.75 -10.26
N ASN A 75 7.29 -14.31 -9.19
CA ASN A 75 6.22 -15.31 -9.27
C ASN A 75 4.85 -14.66 -9.54
N GLU A 76 4.68 -13.40 -9.12
CA GLU A 76 3.43 -12.66 -9.27
C GLU A 76 3.00 -12.48 -10.73
N SER A 77 1.69 -12.36 -10.91
CA SER A 77 1.07 -12.09 -12.20
C SER A 77 1.44 -10.69 -12.72
N LYS A 78 1.29 -10.45 -14.02
CA LYS A 78 1.58 -9.09 -14.57
C LYS A 78 0.54 -8.10 -14.07
N GLU A 79 -0.67 -8.59 -13.87
CA GLU A 79 -1.85 -7.87 -13.40
C GLU A 79 -1.63 -7.38 -11.97
N ASP A 80 -1.08 -8.22 -11.09
CA ASP A 80 -0.77 -7.84 -9.71
C ASP A 80 0.35 -6.81 -9.63
N ILE A 81 1.42 -6.96 -10.44
CA ILE A 81 2.49 -5.97 -10.52
C ILE A 81 1.94 -4.63 -11.05
N ALA A 82 1.09 -4.67 -12.08
CA ALA A 82 0.45 -3.46 -12.61
C ALA A 82 -0.50 -2.81 -11.59
N ALA A 83 -1.21 -3.62 -10.79
CA ALA A 83 -2.04 -3.12 -9.70
C ALA A 83 -1.21 -2.49 -8.57
N CYS A 84 -0.06 -3.08 -8.23
CA CYS A 84 0.90 -2.49 -7.30
C CYS A 84 1.42 -1.13 -7.81
N ILE A 85 1.75 -1.02 -9.11
CA ILE A 85 2.14 0.27 -9.71
C ILE A 85 1.00 1.28 -9.57
N ARG A 86 -0.24 0.89 -9.87
CA ARG A 86 -1.41 1.78 -9.70
C ARG A 86 -1.55 2.26 -8.26
N ASP A 87 -1.41 1.37 -7.28
CA ASP A 87 -1.45 1.73 -5.85
C ASP A 87 -0.39 2.77 -5.50
N LEU A 88 0.84 2.63 -6.01
CA LEU A 88 1.92 3.61 -5.78
C LEU A 88 1.58 5.00 -6.31
N PHE A 89 0.91 5.10 -7.47
CA PHE A 89 0.42 6.38 -7.99
C PHE A 89 -0.76 6.92 -7.17
N GLU A 90 -1.66 6.05 -6.72
CA GLU A 90 -2.82 6.44 -5.92
C GLU A 90 -2.45 7.01 -4.55
N ARG A 91 -1.34 6.55 -3.94
CA ARG A 91 -0.79 7.13 -2.69
C ARG A 91 -0.52 8.64 -2.79
N HIS A 92 -0.25 9.15 -3.98
CA HIS A 92 0.04 10.56 -4.24
C HIS A 92 -1.12 11.31 -4.92
N ARG A 93 -2.32 10.72 -4.99
CA ARG A 93 -3.48 11.31 -5.68
C ARG A 93 -3.90 12.68 -5.14
N HIS A 94 -3.66 12.94 -3.86
CA HIS A 94 -4.09 14.16 -3.18
C HIS A 94 -3.11 15.34 -3.33
N VAL A 95 -1.96 15.14 -3.98
CA VAL A 95 -0.96 16.18 -4.17
C VAL A 95 -1.42 17.15 -5.26
N GLN A 96 -1.60 18.42 -4.91
CA GLN A 96 -2.04 19.47 -5.83
C GLN A 96 -0.91 20.41 -6.28
N ASP A 97 0.16 20.55 -5.47
CA ASP A 97 1.27 21.43 -5.82
C ASP A 97 2.06 20.86 -7.01
N ARG A 98 2.08 21.64 -8.09
CA ARG A 98 2.76 21.33 -9.35
C ARG A 98 4.25 21.02 -9.17
N LYS A 99 4.95 21.78 -8.33
CA LYS A 99 6.39 21.57 -8.11
C LYS A 99 6.66 20.22 -7.44
N LEU A 100 5.77 19.83 -6.51
CA LEU A 100 5.83 18.52 -5.88
C LEU A 100 5.50 17.40 -6.87
N ILE A 101 4.52 17.60 -7.75
CA ILE A 101 4.20 16.64 -8.81
C ILE A 101 5.42 16.41 -9.71
N ASP A 102 6.10 17.46 -10.16
CA ASP A 102 7.29 17.34 -11.00
C ASP A 102 8.43 16.59 -10.28
N MET A 103 8.64 16.88 -9.00
CA MET A 103 9.60 16.16 -8.15
C MET A 103 9.24 14.67 -8.02
N LEU A 104 7.97 14.35 -7.81
CA LEU A 104 7.49 12.97 -7.72
C LEU A 104 7.64 12.22 -9.05
N VAL A 105 7.37 12.90 -10.17
CA VAL A 105 7.57 12.34 -11.51
C VAL A 105 9.06 12.04 -11.73
N PHE A 106 9.95 12.96 -11.38
CA PHE A 106 11.39 12.75 -11.47
C PHE A 106 11.83 11.54 -10.64
N LYS A 107 11.42 11.48 -9.37
CA LYS A 107 11.74 10.36 -8.47
C LYS A 107 11.20 9.03 -8.99
N GLY A 108 9.94 9.01 -9.44
CA GLY A 108 9.31 7.80 -9.99
C GLY A 108 9.98 7.33 -11.28
N ARG A 109 10.45 8.27 -12.12
CA ARG A 109 11.20 7.94 -13.32
C ARG A 109 12.54 7.29 -12.97
N GLN A 110 13.30 7.92 -12.09
CA GLN A 110 14.57 7.40 -11.59
C GLN A 110 14.38 6.00 -10.99
N ASP A 111 13.36 5.79 -10.15
CA ASP A 111 13.11 4.50 -9.52
C ASP A 111 12.85 3.39 -10.54
N ILE A 112 12.07 3.66 -11.60
CA ILE A 112 11.82 2.69 -12.68
C ILE A 112 13.08 2.42 -13.50
N ASP A 113 13.86 3.46 -13.79
CA ASP A 113 15.10 3.31 -14.56
C ASP A 113 16.14 2.50 -13.77
N GLU A 114 16.27 2.70 -12.46
CA GLU A 114 17.08 1.86 -11.57
C GLU A 114 16.61 0.40 -11.55
N VAL A 115 15.30 0.18 -11.48
CA VAL A 115 14.72 -1.18 -11.50
C VAL A 115 14.99 -1.85 -12.85
N ARG A 116 14.79 -1.14 -13.96
CA ARG A 116 14.98 -1.66 -15.31
C ARG A 116 16.45 -1.93 -15.63
N ALA A 117 17.35 -1.08 -15.17
CA ALA A 117 18.80 -1.26 -15.26
C ALA A 117 19.35 -2.31 -14.28
N GLN A 118 18.49 -2.90 -13.43
CA GLN A 118 18.86 -3.86 -12.40
C GLN A 118 19.87 -3.32 -11.37
N TRP A 119 19.83 -2.02 -11.10
CA TRP A 119 20.60 -1.39 -10.03
C TRP A 119 19.98 -1.66 -8.66
N LYS A 120 18.66 -1.86 -8.62
CA LYS A 120 17.97 -2.35 -7.42
C LYS A 120 18.07 -3.87 -7.28
N GLY A 121 18.15 -4.35 -6.04
CA GLY A 121 18.09 -5.77 -5.74
C GLY A 121 16.66 -6.33 -5.78
N ARG A 122 16.51 -7.64 -6.02
CA ARG A 122 15.20 -8.33 -6.02
C ARG A 122 14.40 -8.09 -4.73
N HIS A 123 15.08 -8.06 -3.58
CA HIS A 123 14.44 -7.81 -2.29
C HIS A 123 13.70 -6.47 -2.25
N GLN A 124 14.28 -5.40 -2.81
CA GLN A 124 13.66 -4.08 -2.83
C GLN A 124 12.39 -4.07 -3.69
N VAL A 125 12.42 -4.74 -4.84
CA VAL A 125 11.22 -4.90 -5.70
C VAL A 125 10.13 -5.70 -4.98
N LEU A 126 10.50 -6.80 -4.31
CA LEU A 126 9.56 -7.61 -3.53
C LEU A 126 8.97 -6.85 -2.34
N ASN A 127 9.67 -5.87 -1.76
CA ASN A 127 9.12 -5.06 -0.68
C ASN A 127 7.94 -4.21 -1.14
N TYR A 128 7.98 -3.67 -2.36
CA TYR A 128 6.84 -2.95 -2.92
C TYR A 128 5.62 -3.87 -3.09
N LEU A 129 5.82 -5.08 -3.59
CA LEU A 129 4.76 -6.07 -3.78
C LEU A 129 4.17 -6.54 -2.45
N ARG A 130 5.00 -6.86 -1.46
CA ARG A 130 4.55 -7.24 -0.12
C ARG A 130 3.73 -6.15 0.55
N ALA A 131 4.18 -4.89 0.46
CA ALA A 131 3.42 -3.76 1.00
C ALA A 131 2.04 -3.60 0.33
N PHE A 132 1.93 -3.91 -0.96
CA PHE A 132 0.66 -3.91 -1.69
C PHE A 132 -0.26 -5.07 -1.26
N GLU A 133 0.28 -6.27 -1.11
CA GLU A 133 -0.45 -7.45 -0.63
C GLU A 133 -0.98 -7.25 0.80
N GLU A 134 -0.14 -6.73 1.70
CA GLU A 134 -0.53 -6.40 3.08
C GLU A 134 -1.68 -5.39 3.12
N LYS A 135 -1.67 -4.37 2.25
CA LYS A 135 -2.77 -3.41 2.14
C LYS A 135 -4.06 -4.12 1.71
N LYS A 136 -4.02 -4.95 0.68
CA LYS A 136 -5.18 -5.75 0.23
C LYS A 136 -5.72 -6.67 1.33
N ILE A 137 -4.85 -7.31 2.11
CA ILE A 137 -5.24 -8.19 3.22
C ILE A 137 -5.97 -7.38 4.29
N LYS A 138 -5.44 -6.20 4.67
CA LYS A 138 -6.07 -5.31 5.64
C LYS A 138 -7.45 -4.84 5.18
N GLU A 139 -7.58 -4.42 3.92
CA GLU A 139 -8.85 -4.00 3.33
C GLU A 139 -9.87 -5.15 3.33
N ARG A 140 -9.46 -6.36 2.94
CA ARG A 140 -10.33 -7.55 3.01
C ARG A 140 -10.74 -7.88 4.44
N ALA A 141 -9.82 -7.82 5.39
CA ALA A 141 -10.11 -8.05 6.80
C ALA A 141 -11.11 -7.00 7.34
N GLN A 142 -10.95 -5.73 6.95
CA GLN A 142 -11.90 -4.67 7.30
C GLN A 142 -13.28 -4.91 6.71
N LEU A 143 -13.38 -5.32 5.44
CA LEU A 143 -14.65 -5.65 4.81
C LEU A 143 -15.33 -6.87 5.47
N VAL A 144 -14.56 -7.90 5.79
CA VAL A 144 -15.07 -9.08 6.51
C VAL A 144 -15.55 -8.66 7.90
N MET A 145 -14.79 -7.85 8.63
CA MET A 145 -15.20 -7.33 9.93
C MET A 145 -16.48 -6.47 9.81
N GLU A 146 -16.57 -5.60 8.81
CA GLU A 146 -17.75 -4.78 8.57
C GLU A 146 -18.98 -5.63 8.22
N GLN A 147 -18.80 -6.69 7.40
CA GLN A 147 -19.85 -7.65 7.12
C GLN A 147 -20.29 -8.37 8.38
N HIS A 148 -19.36 -8.84 9.22
CA HIS A 148 -19.70 -9.48 10.50
C HIS A 148 -20.43 -8.50 11.42
N VAL A 149 -19.99 -7.24 11.53
CA VAL A 149 -20.68 -6.20 12.33
C VAL A 149 -22.08 -5.89 11.79
N ARG A 150 -22.29 -5.90 10.47
CA ARG A 150 -23.63 -5.75 9.87
C ARG A 150 -24.50 -6.98 10.14
N ASP A 151 -23.93 -8.16 10.01
CA ASP A 151 -24.59 -9.42 10.35
C ASP A 151 -24.89 -9.45 11.86
N ASP A 152 -24.12 -8.77 12.72
CA ASP A 152 -24.31 -8.67 14.17
C ASP A 152 -25.55 -7.85 14.60
N ASP A 153 -26.09 -6.98 13.73
CA ASP A 153 -27.41 -6.40 13.92
C ASP A 153 -28.55 -7.42 13.64
N GLU A 154 -28.30 -8.48 12.84
CA GLU A 154 -29.15 -9.68 12.75
C GLU A 154 -28.76 -10.77 13.79
N PHE A 155 -27.50 -10.82 14.23
CA PHE A 155 -26.89 -11.85 15.09
C PHE A 155 -27.18 -11.66 16.59
N ARG A 156 -27.87 -10.57 16.96
CA ARG A 156 -28.55 -10.51 18.27
C ARG A 156 -29.56 -11.65 18.44
N HIS A 157 -29.89 -12.36 17.35
CA HIS A 157 -30.57 -13.64 17.34
C HIS A 157 -29.76 -14.72 16.60
N VAL A 158 -28.68 -15.26 17.21
CA VAL A 158 -28.06 -16.51 16.72
C VAL A 158 -29.18 -17.53 16.51
N PRO A 159 -29.41 -18.01 15.27
CA PRO A 159 -30.46 -18.98 15.01
C PRO A 159 -30.23 -20.18 15.92
N ASN A 160 -31.29 -20.63 16.62
CA ASN A 160 -31.19 -21.72 17.59
C ASN A 160 -30.51 -22.98 17.02
N ALA A 161 -30.56 -23.18 15.70
CA ALA A 161 -29.87 -24.24 14.97
C ALA A 161 -28.33 -24.15 15.05
N ILE A 162 -27.74 -22.97 14.82
CA ILE A 162 -26.27 -22.79 14.89
C ILE A 162 -25.80 -22.95 16.34
N LEU A 163 -26.55 -22.40 17.30
CA LEU A 163 -26.22 -22.53 18.71
C LEU A 163 -26.27 -24.00 19.17
N ALA A 164 -27.25 -24.78 18.71
CA ALA A 164 -27.32 -26.21 19.01
C ALA A 164 -26.14 -27.02 18.42
N ALA A 165 -25.69 -26.68 17.21
CA ALA A 165 -24.51 -27.29 16.60
C ALA A 165 -23.23 -26.97 17.39
N ASN A 166 -23.06 -25.71 17.79
CA ASN A 166 -21.92 -25.27 18.61
C ASN A 166 -21.93 -25.91 20.01
N ILE A 167 -23.09 -25.96 20.68
CA ILE A 167 -23.24 -26.65 21.98
C ILE A 167 -22.79 -28.12 21.87
N SER A 168 -23.17 -28.81 20.79
CA SER A 168 -22.75 -30.19 20.56
C SER A 168 -21.23 -30.31 20.38
N HIS A 169 -20.62 -29.37 19.65
CA HIS A 169 -19.16 -29.31 19.47
C HIS A 169 -18.42 -29.01 20.78
N TRP A 170 -18.89 -28.03 21.56
CA TRP A 170 -18.29 -27.63 22.83
C TRP A 170 -18.39 -28.71 23.90
N LYS A 171 -19.48 -29.49 23.92
CA LYS A 171 -19.59 -30.70 24.74
C LYS A 171 -18.53 -31.73 24.39
N LYS A 172 -18.34 -32.01 23.10
CA LYS A 172 -17.30 -32.94 22.62
C LYS A 172 -15.91 -32.52 23.10
N ASN A 173 -15.65 -31.21 23.17
CA ASN A 173 -14.38 -30.65 23.65
C ASN A 173 -14.36 -30.38 25.16
N LYS A 174 -15.40 -30.76 25.92
CA LYS A 174 -15.53 -30.57 27.38
C LYS A 174 -15.42 -29.11 27.85
N LEU A 175 -15.84 -28.16 27.02
CA LEU A 175 -15.86 -26.74 27.35
C LEU A 175 -17.10 -26.32 28.14
N ILE A 176 -18.17 -27.13 28.08
CA ILE A 176 -19.48 -26.85 28.67
C ILE A 176 -19.97 -28.13 29.38
N PRO A 177 -20.70 -28.00 30.50
CA PRO A 177 -21.35 -29.13 31.15
C PRO A 177 -22.24 -29.98 30.22
N GLU A 178 -22.25 -31.29 30.45
CA GLU A 178 -23.01 -32.25 29.62
C GLU A 178 -24.53 -32.07 29.73
N ASP A 179 -25.01 -31.50 30.84
CA ASP A 179 -26.43 -31.30 31.16
C ASP A 179 -27.15 -30.28 30.26
N ILE A 180 -26.39 -29.44 29.54
CA ILE A 180 -26.93 -28.32 28.76
C ILE A 180 -27.28 -28.78 27.35
N SER A 181 -28.52 -29.19 27.09
CA SER A 181 -28.92 -29.69 25.78
C SER A 181 -29.59 -28.66 24.87
N THR A 182 -30.19 -27.61 25.45
CA THR A 182 -30.96 -26.62 24.66
C THR A 182 -30.27 -25.25 24.59
N PRO A 183 -30.44 -24.51 23.48
CA PRO A 183 -30.01 -23.11 23.35
C PRO A 183 -30.42 -22.20 24.53
N LYS A 184 -31.63 -22.41 25.08
CA LYS A 184 -32.13 -21.65 26.25
C LYS A 184 -31.36 -21.98 27.53
N GLN A 185 -31.06 -23.26 27.76
CA GLN A 185 -30.26 -23.70 28.90
C GLN A 185 -28.84 -23.12 28.82
N PHE A 186 -28.26 -23.07 27.62
CA PHE A 186 -26.94 -22.49 27.41
C PHE A 186 -26.89 -21.00 27.73
N ARG A 187 -27.88 -20.21 27.29
CA ARG A 187 -27.94 -18.78 27.60
C ARG A 187 -28.05 -18.54 29.10
N ARG A 188 -28.93 -19.28 29.78
CA ARG A 188 -29.08 -19.22 31.23
C ARG A 188 -27.79 -19.61 31.96
N TRP A 189 -27.14 -20.69 31.55
CA TRP A 189 -25.86 -21.11 32.13
C TRP A 189 -24.77 -20.05 31.91
N LYS A 190 -24.69 -19.46 30.71
CA LYS A 190 -23.73 -18.38 30.40
C LYS A 190 -23.94 -17.17 31.31
N GLU A 191 -25.20 -16.76 31.54
CA GLU A 191 -25.55 -15.70 32.49
C GLU A 191 -25.12 -16.05 33.93
N GLU A 192 -25.42 -17.26 34.38
CA GLU A 192 -25.03 -17.75 35.72
C GLU A 192 -23.50 -17.78 35.90
N GLU A 193 -22.73 -18.21 34.89
CA GLU A 193 -21.27 -18.21 34.94
C GLU A 193 -20.68 -16.80 34.88
N GLU A 194 -21.25 -15.89 34.08
CA GLU A 194 -20.85 -14.48 34.08
C GLU A 194 -21.07 -13.82 35.45
N GLU A 195 -22.14 -14.18 36.15
CA GLU A 195 -22.42 -13.69 37.51
C GLU A 195 -21.43 -14.26 38.52
N LYS A 196 -21.15 -15.57 38.49
CA LYS A 196 -20.12 -16.19 39.33
C LYS A 196 -18.75 -15.57 39.10
N PHE A 197 -18.39 -15.35 37.84
CA PHE A 197 -17.14 -14.67 37.49
C PHE A 197 -17.11 -13.24 38.03
N ALA A 198 -18.22 -12.49 37.90
CA ALA A 198 -18.31 -11.14 38.45
C ALA A 198 -18.18 -11.11 39.98
N GLN A 199 -18.79 -12.08 40.68
CA GLN A 199 -18.66 -12.25 42.12
C GLN A 199 -17.20 -12.54 42.49
N PHE A 200 -16.60 -13.56 41.87
CA PHE A 200 -15.22 -13.95 42.09
C PHE A 200 -14.23 -12.81 41.82
N ALA A 201 -14.42 -12.04 40.74
CA ALA A 201 -13.55 -10.94 40.38
C ALA A 201 -13.57 -9.81 41.43
N VAL A 202 -14.74 -9.54 42.02
CA VAL A 202 -14.89 -8.57 43.10
C VAL A 202 -14.28 -9.10 44.41
N GLU A 203 -14.57 -10.35 44.75
CA GLU A 203 -14.03 -11.01 45.95
C GLU A 203 -12.51 -11.12 45.93
N SER A 204 -11.95 -11.40 44.75
CA SER A 204 -10.50 -11.48 44.54
C SER A 204 -9.84 -10.11 44.41
N GLY A 205 -10.62 -9.01 44.42
CA GLY A 205 -10.12 -7.65 44.26
C GLY A 205 -9.54 -7.35 42.88
N LEU A 206 -9.87 -8.14 41.85
CA LEU A 206 -9.39 -7.94 40.48
C LEU A 206 -10.09 -6.76 39.79
N PHE A 207 -11.38 -6.58 40.08
CA PHE A 207 -12.20 -5.51 39.51
C PHE A 207 -13.25 -5.02 40.50
N THR A 208 -13.62 -3.74 40.41
CA THR A 208 -14.81 -3.22 41.09
C THR A 208 -16.08 -3.56 40.31
N ARG A 209 -17.24 -3.56 40.99
CA ARG A 209 -18.54 -3.78 40.33
C ARG A 209 -18.83 -2.76 39.23
N GLU A 210 -18.41 -1.52 39.43
CA GLU A 210 -18.60 -0.43 38.47
C GLU A 210 -17.73 -0.62 37.23
N GLU A 211 -16.46 -0.99 37.40
CA GLU A 211 -15.56 -1.32 36.28
C GLU A 211 -16.08 -2.52 35.47
N LEU A 212 -16.62 -3.55 36.14
CA LEU A 212 -17.22 -4.69 35.43
C LEU A 212 -18.46 -4.27 34.62
N GLN A 213 -19.30 -3.40 35.17
CA GLN A 213 -20.47 -2.88 34.45
C GLN A 213 -20.06 -2.01 33.25
N LEU A 214 -19.06 -1.14 33.42
CA LEU A 214 -18.49 -0.35 32.34
C LEU A 214 -17.87 -1.24 31.27
N ASN A 215 -17.09 -2.26 31.64
CA ASN A 215 -16.51 -3.21 30.69
C ASN A 215 -17.60 -3.98 29.92
N LYS A 216 -18.70 -4.38 30.59
CA LYS A 216 -19.86 -4.97 29.91
C LYS A 216 -20.52 -3.99 28.93
N GLN A 217 -20.62 -2.70 29.28
CA GLN A 217 -21.15 -1.68 28.39
C GLN A 217 -20.22 -1.41 27.20
N TYR A 218 -18.92 -1.29 27.43
CA TYR A 218 -17.91 -1.13 26.39
C TYR A 218 -17.88 -2.32 25.43
N SER A 219 -17.97 -3.56 25.95
CA SER A 219 -18.07 -4.77 25.13
C SER A 219 -19.31 -4.75 24.25
N LYS A 220 -20.46 -4.36 24.80
CA LYS A 220 -21.73 -4.18 24.05
C LYS A 220 -21.65 -3.08 22.99
N GLN A 221 -20.93 -1.99 23.26
CA GLN A 221 -20.80 -0.86 22.33
C GLN A 221 -19.80 -1.14 21.20
N ASN A 222 -18.71 -1.83 21.51
CA ASN A 222 -17.62 -2.11 20.56
C ASN A 222 -17.73 -3.49 19.91
N ASN A 223 -18.82 -4.22 20.17
CA ASN A 223 -19.07 -5.58 19.68
C ASN A 223 -17.90 -6.54 19.90
N CYS A 224 -17.15 -6.32 20.98
CA CYS A 224 -16.02 -7.16 21.40
C CYS A 224 -16.50 -8.09 22.51
N GLY A 225 -17.40 -9.01 22.15
CA GLY A 225 -17.76 -10.16 22.96
C GLY A 225 -16.97 -11.38 22.48
N ILE A 226 -16.39 -12.13 23.41
CA ILE A 226 -16.00 -13.52 23.11
C ILE A 226 -17.31 -14.29 22.93
N MET A 227 -17.55 -14.80 21.72
CA MET A 227 -18.67 -15.71 21.44
C MET A 227 -18.65 -16.91 22.38
#